data_AF-A0A3D2UE57-F1
#
_entry.id   AF-A0A3D2UE57-F1
#
_cell.length_a   1.000
_cell.length_b   1.000
_cell.length_c   1.000
_cell.angle_alpha   90.00
_cell.angle_beta   90.00
_cell.angle_gamma   90.00
#
_symmetry.space_group_name_H-M   'P 1'
#
loop_
_entity.id
_entity.type
_entity.pdbx_description
1 polymer ?
#
loop_
_entity_poly.entity_id
_entity_poly.type
_entity_poly.pdbx_seq_one_letter_code
_entity_poly.pdbx_strand_id
1 'polypeptide(L)'
;VHFLSDDEIAHLSRYELLREYMQEKAQHLEEYQGRVVPDDVIPEPKRLTNIGTFRAYVEEYLRASPTVHEGMTLLVRQLSPTPQGLPIEIYCFTRDTDWDKYEGVQGDIFDHLIAILPEFGLKVFQEPAGVDLAQAFATGRARDKNASG
;
A
#
# COMPACT_ATOMS: atom_id res chain seq x y z
N VAL A 1 2.90 -8.50 2.32
CA VAL A 1 2.10 -8.47 1.08
C VAL A 1 1.32 -9.77 1.03
N HIS A 2 0.01 -9.69 0.88
CA HIS A 2 -0.89 -10.84 0.91
C HIS A 2 -2.12 -10.58 0.04
N PHE A 3 -2.87 -11.64 -0.27
CA PHE A 3 -4.21 -11.50 -0.83
C PHE A 3 -5.17 -11.00 0.24
N LEU A 4 -6.02 -10.04 -0.12
CA LEU A 4 -7.03 -9.53 0.80
C LEU A 4 -8.00 -10.65 1.22
N SER A 5 -8.32 -10.66 2.50
CA SER A 5 -9.46 -11.37 3.06
C SER A 5 -10.78 -10.65 2.75
N ASP A 6 -11.90 -11.35 2.91
CA ASP A 6 -13.23 -10.77 2.69
C ASP A 6 -13.50 -9.60 3.65
N ASP A 7 -13.01 -9.69 4.89
CA ASP A 7 -13.10 -8.61 5.89
C ASP A 7 -12.30 -7.37 5.46
N GLU A 8 -11.08 -7.55 4.93
CA GLU A 8 -10.29 -6.43 4.41
C GLU A 8 -10.93 -5.83 3.16
N ILE A 9 -11.50 -6.65 2.27
CA ILE A 9 -12.26 -6.15 1.11
C ILE A 9 -13.45 -5.32 1.58
N ALA A 10 -14.23 -5.84 2.53
CA ALA A 10 -15.39 -5.15 3.07
C ALA A 10 -15.01 -3.83 3.76
N HIS A 11 -13.93 -3.81 4.53
CA HIS A 11 -13.39 -2.60 5.16
C HIS A 11 -12.94 -1.57 4.12
N LEU A 12 -12.05 -1.98 3.21
CA LEU A 12 -11.46 -1.09 2.20
C LEU A 12 -12.49 -0.57 1.19
N SER A 13 -13.57 -1.31 0.94
CA SER A 13 -14.69 -0.87 0.08
C SER A 13 -15.50 0.29 0.67
N ARG A 14 -15.29 0.64 1.93
CA ARG A 14 -15.95 1.79 2.58
C ARG A 14 -15.26 3.12 2.29
N TYR A 15 -14.01 3.10 1.83
CA TYR A 15 -13.28 4.30 1.45
C TYR A 15 -13.86 4.88 0.17
N GLU A 16 -14.18 6.18 0.20
CA GLU A 16 -14.76 6.89 -0.94
C GLU A 16 -13.94 6.70 -2.23
N LEU A 17 -12.63 6.93 -2.15
CA LEU A 17 -11.69 6.83 -3.27
C LEU A 17 -11.53 5.41 -3.82
N LEU A 18 -11.98 4.38 -3.11
CA LEU A 18 -11.87 2.99 -3.56
C LEU A 18 -13.20 2.41 -4.04
N ARG A 19 -14.32 3.12 -3.90
CA ARG A 19 -15.65 2.55 -4.21
C ARG A 19 -15.73 2.01 -5.62
N GLU A 20 -15.38 2.83 -6.61
CA GLU A 20 -15.44 2.44 -8.03
C GLU A 20 -14.46 1.30 -8.33
N TYR A 21 -13.20 1.44 -7.91
CA TYR A 21 -12.19 0.40 -8.05
C TYR A 21 -12.65 -0.95 -7.47
N MET A 22 -13.19 -0.97 -6.25
CA MET A 22 -13.61 -2.21 -5.60
C MET A 22 -14.80 -2.85 -6.30
N GLN A 23 -15.76 -2.05 -6.78
CA GLN A 23 -16.90 -2.52 -7.56
C GLN A 23 -16.45 -3.16 -8.88
N GLU A 24 -15.60 -2.49 -9.64
CA GLU A 24 -15.07 -3.03 -10.90
C GLU A 24 -14.28 -4.32 -10.69
N LYS A 25 -13.48 -4.38 -9.61
CA LYS A 25 -12.71 -5.57 -9.29
C LYS A 25 -13.61 -6.72 -8.86
N ALA A 26 -14.65 -6.47 -8.06
CA ALA A 26 -15.61 -7.50 -7.68
C ALA A 26 -16.26 -8.14 -8.91
N GLN A 27 -16.74 -7.33 -9.87
CA GLN A 27 -17.32 -7.83 -11.11
C GLN A 27 -16.32 -8.69 -11.92
N HIS A 28 -15.10 -8.19 -12.11
CA HIS A 28 -14.06 -8.94 -12.84
C HIS A 28 -13.62 -10.23 -12.14
N LEU A 29 -13.80 -10.33 -10.82
CA LEU A 29 -13.51 -11.55 -10.07
C LEU A 29 -14.61 -12.59 -10.26
N GLU A 30 -15.88 -12.18 -10.20
CA GLU A 30 -17.03 -13.05 -10.47
C GLU A 30 -16.95 -13.66 -11.88
N GLU A 31 -16.68 -12.83 -12.89
CA GLU A 31 -16.51 -13.28 -14.27
C GLU A 31 -15.37 -14.30 -14.41
N TYR A 32 -14.24 -14.07 -13.73
CA TYR A 32 -13.09 -14.97 -13.79
C TYR A 32 -13.34 -16.29 -13.06
N GLN A 33 -14.07 -16.25 -11.95
CA GLN A 33 -14.41 -17.44 -11.15
C GLN A 33 -15.48 -18.30 -11.82
N GLY A 34 -16.33 -17.73 -12.68
CA GLY A 34 -17.32 -18.46 -13.48
C GLY A 34 -16.74 -19.35 -14.60
N ARG A 35 -15.42 -19.39 -14.77
CA ARG A 35 -14.76 -20.21 -15.81
C ARG A 35 -14.75 -21.69 -15.44
N VAL A 36 -14.92 -22.55 -16.44
CA VAL A 36 -14.76 -24.01 -16.28
C VAL A 36 -13.28 -24.34 -16.18
N VAL A 37 -12.89 -25.06 -15.12
CA VAL A 37 -11.54 -25.59 -14.92
C VAL A 37 -11.66 -27.11 -14.86
N PRO A 38 -10.79 -27.88 -15.55
CA PRO A 38 -10.77 -29.33 -15.47
C PRO A 38 -10.61 -29.82 -14.02
N ASP A 39 -11.26 -30.94 -13.69
CA ASP A 39 -11.33 -31.48 -12.31
C ASP A 39 -9.95 -31.88 -11.74
N ASP A 40 -8.96 -32.12 -12.60
CA ASP A 40 -7.58 -32.47 -12.24
C ASP A 40 -6.66 -31.26 -12.11
N VAL A 41 -7.17 -30.04 -12.30
CA VAL A 41 -6.40 -28.80 -12.27
C VAL A 41 -6.82 -27.92 -11.10
N ILE A 42 -5.85 -27.43 -10.34
CA ILE A 42 -6.08 -26.41 -9.32
C ILE A 42 -6.36 -25.07 -10.03
N PRO A 43 -7.55 -24.46 -9.87
CA PRO A 43 -7.82 -23.16 -10.46
C PRO A 43 -6.90 -22.10 -9.87
N GLU A 44 -6.14 -21.39 -10.72
CA GLU A 44 -5.44 -20.18 -10.29
C GLU A 44 -6.47 -19.16 -9.80
N PRO A 45 -6.40 -18.69 -8.54
CA PRO A 45 -7.33 -17.70 -8.03
C PRO A 45 -6.92 -16.30 -8.48
N LYS A 46 -7.83 -15.58 -9.14
CA LYS A 46 -7.70 -14.13 -9.28
C LYS A 46 -8.17 -13.51 -7.97
N ARG A 47 -7.30 -12.75 -7.31
CA ARG A 47 -7.60 -12.10 -6.01
C ARG A 47 -6.97 -10.73 -5.94
N LEU A 48 -7.59 -9.85 -5.16
CA LEU A 48 -7.01 -8.58 -4.77
C LEU A 48 -5.85 -8.79 -3.80
N THR A 49 -4.82 -7.96 -3.92
CA THR A 49 -3.71 -7.92 -2.96
C THR A 49 -3.71 -6.59 -2.25
N ASN A 50 -3.28 -6.57 -0.99
CA ASN A 50 -3.22 -5.33 -0.23
C ASN A 50 -2.38 -4.25 -0.91
N ILE A 51 -1.22 -4.63 -1.48
CA ILE A 51 -0.36 -3.69 -2.19
C ILE A 51 -0.96 -3.22 -3.53
N GLY A 52 -1.71 -4.07 -4.23
CA GLY A 52 -2.42 -3.69 -5.45
C GLY A 52 -3.54 -2.70 -5.17
N THR A 53 -4.30 -2.94 -4.11
CA THR A 53 -5.38 -2.04 -3.65
C THR A 53 -4.83 -0.74 -3.09
N PHE A 54 -3.71 -0.76 -2.35
CA PHE A 54 -3.03 0.45 -1.91
C PHE A 54 -2.58 1.33 -3.08
N ARG A 55 -2.01 0.73 -4.14
CA ARG A 55 -1.63 1.48 -5.35
C ARG A 55 -2.82 2.14 -6.03
N ALA A 56 -3.94 1.43 -6.13
CA ALA A 56 -5.17 2.00 -6.66
C ALA A 56 -5.66 3.17 -5.80
N TYR A 57 -5.63 3.02 -4.47
CA TYR A 57 -5.96 4.12 -3.55
C TYR A 57 -5.07 5.35 -3.77
N VAL A 58 -3.75 5.15 -3.88
CA VAL A 58 -2.81 6.26 -4.11
C VAL A 58 -3.11 6.97 -5.44
N GLU A 59 -3.39 6.21 -6.50
CA GLU A 59 -3.75 6.76 -7.80
C GLU A 59 -5.02 7.62 -7.70
N GLU A 60 -6.09 7.10 -7.11
CA GLU A 60 -7.35 7.84 -6.93
C GLU A 60 -7.20 9.06 -6.01
N TYR A 61 -6.41 8.93 -4.94
CA TYR A 61 -6.08 10.05 -4.06
C TYR A 61 -5.38 11.19 -4.81
N LEU A 62 -4.40 10.86 -5.67
CA LEU A 62 -3.69 11.85 -6.47
C LEU A 62 -4.60 12.45 -7.56
N ARG A 63 -5.49 11.66 -8.17
CA ARG A 63 -6.47 12.16 -9.16
C ARG A 63 -7.48 13.12 -8.54
N ALA A 64 -7.91 12.85 -7.30
CA ALA A 64 -8.83 13.71 -6.56
C ALA A 64 -8.15 14.98 -5.99
N SER A 65 -6.82 15.05 -5.98
CA SER A 65 -6.10 16.16 -5.38
C SER A 65 -6.16 17.43 -6.24
N PRO A 66 -6.63 18.57 -5.69
CA PRO A 66 -6.69 19.83 -6.44
C PRO A 66 -5.32 20.43 -6.72
N THR A 67 -4.26 19.93 -6.10
CA THR A 67 -2.87 20.39 -6.30
C THR A 67 -2.12 19.58 -7.35
N VAL A 68 -2.67 18.44 -7.79
CA VAL A 68 -2.12 17.59 -8.84
C VAL A 68 -2.71 17.99 -10.21
N HIS A 69 -1.87 17.95 -11.24
CA HIS A 69 -2.22 18.38 -12.58
C HIS A 69 -2.88 17.24 -13.37
N GLU A 70 -4.19 17.31 -13.57
CA GLU A 70 -5.03 16.27 -14.21
C GLU A 70 -4.67 15.99 -15.67
N GLY A 71 -4.13 16.96 -16.41
CA GLY A 71 -3.78 16.82 -17.83
C GLY A 71 -2.39 16.24 -18.12
N MET A 72 -1.62 15.86 -17.09
CA MET A 72 -0.26 15.34 -17.25
C MET A 72 -0.15 13.92 -16.73
N THR A 73 0.98 13.26 -17.04
CA THR A 73 1.22 11.88 -16.62
C THR A 73 1.13 11.73 -15.11
N LEU A 74 0.29 10.80 -14.68
CA LEU A 74 0.20 10.31 -13.31
C LEU A 74 0.45 8.81 -13.35
N LEU A 75 1.43 8.34 -12.59
CA LEU A 75 1.83 6.94 -12.52
C LEU A 75 2.12 6.54 -11.08
N VAL A 76 1.49 5.45 -10.64
CA VAL A 76 1.80 4.80 -9.37
C VAL A 76 2.22 3.36 -9.67
N ARG A 77 3.50 3.01 -9.52
CA ARG A 77 4.01 1.68 -9.87
C ARG A 77 4.88 1.06 -8.79
N GLN A 78 4.93 -0.27 -8.77
CA GLN A 78 5.95 -1.01 -8.01
C GLN A 78 7.26 -1.01 -8.78
N LEU A 79 8.36 -0.82 -8.05
CA LEU A 79 9.71 -1.08 -8.55
C LEU A 79 10.15 -2.50 -8.19
N SER A 80 11.33 -2.90 -8.67
CA SER A 80 11.92 -4.17 -8.30
C SER A 80 12.09 -4.27 -6.77
N PRO A 81 11.81 -5.44 -6.16
CA PRO A 81 12.07 -5.66 -4.73
C PRO A 81 13.54 -5.40 -4.37
N THR A 82 13.76 -4.83 -3.19
CA THR A 82 15.09 -4.57 -2.61
C THR A 82 15.18 -5.15 -1.20
N PRO A 83 16.37 -5.18 -0.57
CA PRO A 83 16.50 -5.52 0.84
C PRO A 83 15.67 -4.61 1.77
N GLN A 84 15.39 -3.38 1.33
CA GLN A 84 14.55 -2.39 2.02
C GLN A 84 13.04 -2.56 1.72
N GLY A 85 12.64 -3.66 1.10
CA GLY A 85 11.23 -3.99 0.85
C GLY A 85 10.83 -3.80 -0.62
N LEU A 86 9.57 -3.46 -0.86
CA LEU A 86 9.01 -3.31 -2.19
C LEU A 86 8.67 -1.84 -2.46
N PRO A 87 9.55 -1.09 -3.17
CA PRO A 87 9.32 0.33 -3.37
C PRO A 87 8.11 0.61 -4.25
N ILE A 88 7.38 1.67 -3.92
CA ILE A 88 6.34 2.27 -4.74
C ILE A 88 6.87 3.59 -5.29
N GLU A 89 6.91 3.71 -6.61
CA GLU A 89 7.20 4.97 -7.29
C GLU A 89 5.89 5.70 -7.57
N ILE A 90 5.86 6.97 -7.17
CA ILE A 90 4.78 7.91 -7.44
C ILE A 90 5.35 9.00 -8.35
N TYR A 91 4.76 9.14 -9.53
CA TYR A 91 5.12 10.16 -10.49
C TYR A 91 3.87 10.95 -10.84
N CYS A 92 3.88 12.25 -10.57
CA CYS A 92 2.80 13.17 -10.91
C CYS A 92 3.37 14.58 -11.11
N PHE A 93 2.57 15.47 -11.68
CA PHE A 93 2.91 16.89 -11.83
C PHE A 93 2.03 17.72 -10.91
N THR A 94 2.60 18.72 -10.26
CA THR A 94 1.85 19.73 -9.52
C THR A 94 1.22 20.73 -10.49
N ARG A 95 0.08 21.33 -10.11
CA ARG A 95 -0.53 22.42 -10.89
C ARG A 95 0.29 23.71 -10.86
N ASP A 96 1.04 23.92 -9.79
CA ASP A 96 1.87 25.09 -9.57
C ASP A 96 3.35 24.73 -9.76
N THR A 97 4.11 25.66 -10.33
CA THR A 97 5.56 25.55 -10.58
C THR A 97 6.39 26.27 -9.53
N ASP A 98 5.76 26.97 -8.59
CA ASP A 98 6.42 27.56 -7.43
C ASP A 98 7.05 26.46 -6.56
N TRP A 99 8.34 26.62 -6.28
CA TRP A 99 9.13 25.64 -5.54
C TRP A 99 8.61 25.40 -4.12
N ASP A 100 8.21 26.46 -3.41
CA ASP A 100 7.76 26.34 -2.02
C ASP A 100 6.44 25.56 -1.94
N LYS A 101 5.56 25.74 -2.94
CA LYS A 101 4.30 24.98 -3.05
C LYS A 101 4.56 23.54 -3.48
N TYR A 102 5.53 23.31 -4.36
CA TYR A 102 5.91 21.96 -4.78
C TYR A 102 6.34 21.10 -3.58
N GLU A 103 7.23 21.63 -2.73
CA GLU A 103 7.69 20.96 -1.51
C GLU A 103 6.53 20.67 -0.55
N GLY A 104 5.62 21.65 -0.35
CA GLY A 104 4.42 21.47 0.47
C GLY A 104 3.51 20.36 -0.05
N VAL A 105 3.26 20.32 -1.36
CA VAL A 105 2.44 19.27 -1.99
C VAL A 105 3.08 17.89 -1.83
N GLN A 106 4.40 17.79 -2.00
CA GLN A 106 5.11 16.53 -1.79
C GLN A 106 4.99 16.05 -0.34
N GLY A 107 5.17 16.94 0.63
CA GLY A 107 4.99 16.65 2.06
C GLY A 107 3.59 16.14 2.38
N ASP A 108 2.57 16.89 1.98
CA ASP A 108 1.15 16.56 2.22
C ASP A 108 0.77 15.19 1.63
N ILE A 109 1.29 14.86 0.44
CA ILE A 109 1.07 13.55 -0.18
C ILE A 109 1.68 12.46 0.70
N PHE A 110 2.95 12.56 1.06
CA PHE A 110 3.62 11.48 1.80
C PHE A 110 3.12 11.35 3.23
N ASP A 111 2.79 12.44 3.92
CA ASP A 111 2.21 12.41 5.27
C ASP A 111 0.90 11.60 5.28
N HIS A 112 0.01 11.87 4.33
CA HIS A 112 -1.24 11.14 4.19
C HIS A 112 -1.01 9.66 3.84
N LEU A 113 -0.14 9.37 2.86
CA LEU A 113 0.13 8.00 2.44
C LEU A 113 0.75 7.17 3.55
N ILE A 114 1.69 7.74 4.31
CA ILE A 114 2.31 7.07 5.45
C ILE A 114 1.27 6.80 6.53
N ALA A 115 0.40 7.77 6.83
CA ALA A 115 -0.62 7.64 7.85
C ALA A 115 -1.66 6.56 7.52
N ILE A 116 -2.01 6.38 6.24
CA ILE A 116 -3.05 5.43 5.84
C ILE A 116 -2.53 4.01 5.53
N LEU A 117 -1.23 3.82 5.34
CA LEU A 117 -0.63 2.49 5.08
C LEU A 117 -1.13 1.36 6.01
N PRO A 118 -1.28 1.57 7.33
CA PRO A 118 -1.75 0.54 8.25
C PRO A 118 -3.16 0.02 7.93
N GLU A 119 -4.03 0.83 7.32
CA GLU A 119 -5.38 0.42 6.90
C GLU A 119 -5.34 -0.66 5.80
N PHE A 120 -4.23 -0.74 5.07
CA PHE A 120 -3.96 -1.78 4.07
C PHE A 120 -3.15 -2.95 4.64
N GLY A 121 -2.90 -2.98 5.95
CA GLY A 121 -1.99 -3.95 6.56
C GLY A 121 -0.55 -3.82 6.04
N LEU A 122 -0.18 -2.64 5.56
CA LEU A 122 1.16 -2.32 5.08
C LEU A 122 1.90 -1.47 6.13
N LYS A 123 3.22 -1.46 6.03
CA LYS A 123 4.08 -0.66 6.91
C LYS A 123 5.25 -0.08 6.13
N VAL A 124 5.66 1.11 6.53
CA VAL A 124 6.89 1.73 6.03
C VAL A 124 8.09 0.92 6.51
N PHE A 125 9.02 0.65 5.60
CA PHE A 125 10.31 0.12 5.97
C PHE A 125 11.20 1.25 6.53
N GLN A 126 11.80 1.02 7.69
CA GLN A 126 12.79 1.92 8.28
C GLN A 126 14.03 1.10 8.59
N GLU A 127 15.21 1.58 8.17
CA GLU A 127 16.46 0.94 8.57
C GLU A 127 16.62 1.10 10.09
N PRO A 128 16.85 0.01 10.83
CA PRO A 128 17.04 0.09 12.27
C PRO A 128 18.28 0.94 12.57
N ALA A 129 18.12 1.93 13.45
CA ALA A 129 19.24 2.71 13.92
C ALA A 129 20.04 1.91 14.96
N GLY A 130 21.31 2.29 15.19
CA GLY A 130 22.16 1.61 16.18
C GLY A 130 21.57 1.57 17.60
N VAL A 131 20.71 2.55 17.93
CA VAL A 131 19.98 2.61 19.21
C VAL A 131 18.91 1.53 19.33
N ASP A 132 18.24 1.15 18.23
CA ASP A 132 17.19 0.12 18.23
C ASP A 132 17.79 -1.27 18.49
N LEU A 133 18.97 -1.53 17.89
CA LEU A 133 19.74 -2.75 18.15
C LEU A 133 20.18 -2.81 19.62
N ALA A 134 20.71 -1.72 20.16
CA ALA A 134 21.14 -1.67 21.55
C ALA A 134 19.99 -1.95 22.53
N GLN A 135 18.79 -1.43 22.27
CA GLN A 135 17.60 -1.71 23.08
C GLN A 135 17.13 -3.17 22.95
N ALA A 136 17.16 -3.75 21.75
CA ALA A 136 16.83 -5.16 21.54
C ALA A 136 17.78 -6.10 22.32
N PHE A 137 19.09 -5.85 22.28
CA PHE A 137 20.08 -6.63 23.04
C PHE A 137 19.96 -6.44 24.57
N ALA A 138 19.62 -5.24 25.03
CA ALA A 138 19.38 -4.96 26.45
C ALA A 138 18.14 -5.70 26.98
N THR A 139 17.07 -5.75 26.17
CA THR A 139 15.80 -6.42 26.53
C THR A 139 15.95 -7.94 26.53
N GLY A 140 16.76 -8.50 25.61
CA GLY A 140 17.14 -9.91 25.60
C GLY A 140 17.88 -10.34 26.87
N ARG A 141 18.90 -9.59 27.29
CA ARG A 141 19.65 -9.85 28.54
C ARG A 141 18.80 -9.76 29.81
N ALA A 142 17.79 -8.89 29.82
CA ALA A 142 16.89 -8.76 30.97
C ALA A 142 15.95 -9.97 31.11
N ARG A 143 15.52 -10.58 29.99
CA ARG A 143 14.70 -11.80 29.99
C ARG A 143 15.49 -13.02 30.48
N ASP A 144 16.75 -13.16 30.08
CA ASP A 144 17.59 -14.30 30.50
C ASP A 144 17.90 -14.28 32.01
N LYS A 145 18.03 -13.08 32.60
CA LYS A 145 18.24 -12.93 34.05
C LYS A 145 17.00 -13.27 34.89
N ASN A 146 15.80 -13.06 34.38
CA ASN A 146 14.55 -13.38 35.09
C ASN A 146 14.10 -14.84 34.91
N ALA A 147 14.64 -15.57 33.92
CA ALA A 147 14.36 -16.99 33.70
C ALA A 147 15.26 -17.95 34.51
N SER A 148 16.25 -17.41 35.23
CA SER A 148 17.27 -18.16 35.97
C SER A 148 17.14 -18.05 37.50
N GLY A 149 16.00 -17.56 38.01
CA GLY A 149 15.72 -17.31 39.42
C GLY A 149 14.53 -18.09 39.96
#